data_AF-A0A9D9XDL8-F1
#
_entry.id   AF-A0A9D9XDL8-F1
#
_cell.length_a   1.000
_cell.length_b   1.000
_cell.length_c   1.000
_cell.angle_alpha   90.00
_cell.angle_beta   90.00
_cell.angle_gamma   90.00
#
_symmetry.space_group_name_H-M   'P 1'
#
loop_
_entity.id
_entity.type
_entity.pdbx_description
1 polymer ?
#
loop_
_entity_poly.entity_id
_entity_poly.type
_entity_poly.pdbx_seq_one_letter_code
_entity_poly.pdbx_strand_id
1 'polypeptide(L)'
;IGQTACKTVEEGRDFFHGILIKYKELPTPASSLIEQQFIKAALYENVPYYAYETYLKKEGEKVVVDTSGAIELKKEPVFIAPNFVQGERERIAYFNRNLKFPGAATPKDFRVEVTFEVDKDGKIAHIQFPNSSLSSEYEREILRFVRAMPDWKPATYDNKRIPSKVSFTVDYLARGSIIPSAIKAEPILIVLPKPTPPFDYSKIRPNSSSQQIGGMLEKLNYEKTILVCDVTGSMAPYNAQVMQFLAKKYEAKDTSIRQIIYFNDGNNRPDKSKKTGQVGGIYVTQPANLKQAVDQLLLAMQAGSGGDLEENVVEALLVAQTTCPDCKTLTLIADNNAHPRDMILANKLNKPVQIILCASGNVLNESYLNLAYKTNGSVLFNGKKISNLQAFEEGGTVQVGLITYVLANGKFIKKRS
;
A
#
# COMPACT_ATOMS: atom_id res chain seq x y z
N ILE A 1 21.55 25.06 32.86
CA ILE A 1 22.34 23.81 32.93
C ILE A 1 21.48 22.53 32.99
N GLY A 2 20.19 22.58 33.40
CA GLY A 2 19.24 21.47 33.13
C GLY A 2 18.99 21.23 31.63
N GLN A 3 17.87 20.60 31.25
CA GLN A 3 17.44 20.11 29.91
C GLN A 3 18.08 20.64 28.60
N THR A 4 18.55 21.89 28.56
CA THR A 4 19.20 22.53 27.40
C THR A 4 20.74 22.49 27.43
N ALA A 5 21.36 22.11 28.56
CA ALA A 5 22.79 22.20 28.84
C ALA A 5 23.44 23.60 28.69
N CYS A 6 22.66 24.65 28.38
CA CYS A 6 23.15 26.02 28.30
C CYS A 6 23.73 26.49 29.64
N LYS A 7 24.89 27.14 29.56
CA LYS A 7 25.68 27.68 30.67
C LYS A 7 25.53 29.19 30.80
N THR A 8 25.08 29.88 29.74
CA THR A 8 24.80 31.33 29.74
C THR A 8 23.40 31.64 29.21
N VAL A 9 22.94 32.87 29.47
CA VAL A 9 21.64 33.37 28.99
C VAL A 9 21.65 33.55 27.48
N GLU A 10 22.79 33.94 26.91
CA GLU A 10 23.00 34.08 25.47
C GLU A 10 22.89 32.74 24.73
N GLU A 11 23.42 31.64 25.29
CA GLU A 11 23.26 30.29 24.72
C GLU A 11 21.80 29.82 24.75
N GLY A 12 21.03 30.22 25.77
CA GLY A 12 19.62 29.86 25.90
C GLY A 12 18.72 30.59 24.90
N ARG A 13 19.14 31.76 24.39
CA ARG A 13 18.32 32.61 23.53
C ARG A 13 17.99 31.97 22.18
N ASP A 14 18.89 31.15 21.65
CA ASP A 14 18.73 30.49 20.34
C ASP A 14 18.27 29.03 20.47
N PHE A 15 18.05 28.53 21.69
CA PHE A 15 17.58 27.18 21.93
C PHE A 15 16.05 27.11 21.77
N PHE A 16 15.57 26.15 20.99
CA PHE A 16 14.14 25.89 20.85
C PHE A 16 13.57 25.35 22.18
N HIS A 17 12.79 26.16 22.88
CA HIS A 17 12.05 25.81 24.09
C HIS A 17 10.59 25.42 23.78
N GLY A 18 10.36 24.71 22.68
CA GLY A 18 9.01 24.35 22.24
C GLY A 18 8.66 22.89 22.48
N ILE A 19 7.36 22.62 22.56
CA ILE A 19 6.81 21.27 22.55
C ILE A 19 6.51 20.91 21.10
N LEU A 20 7.13 19.85 20.58
CA LEU A 20 6.72 19.28 19.31
C LEU A 20 5.55 18.31 19.55
N ILE A 21 4.33 18.80 19.35
CA ILE A 21 3.15 17.93 19.32
C ILE A 21 3.06 17.32 17.92
N LYS A 22 3.44 16.05 17.78
CA LYS A 22 3.16 15.27 16.57
C LYS A 22 1.74 14.72 16.69
N TYR A 23 0.79 15.36 16.02
CA TYR A 23 -0.56 14.81 15.86
C TYR A 23 -0.50 13.70 14.80
N LYS A 24 -0.89 12.48 15.17
CA LYS A 24 -1.14 11.38 14.23
C LYS A 24 -2.65 11.27 14.08
N GLU A 25 -3.14 11.32 12.86
CA GLU A 25 -4.55 11.06 12.59
C GLU A 25 -4.90 9.64 13.07
N LEU A 26 -6.08 9.50 13.67
CA LEU A 26 -6.58 8.18 14.02
C LEU A 26 -6.74 7.34 12.76
N PRO A 27 -6.42 6.04 12.80
CA PRO A 27 -6.62 5.17 11.65
C PRO A 27 -8.07 5.24 11.16
N THR A 28 -8.21 5.39 9.85
CA THR A 28 -9.49 5.29 9.15
C THR A 28 -9.53 3.99 8.37
N PRO A 29 -10.71 3.47 7.99
CA PRO A 29 -10.74 2.28 7.14
C PRO A 29 -10.03 2.51 5.79
N ALA A 30 -9.95 3.77 5.33
CA ALA A 30 -9.17 4.16 4.15
C ALA A 30 -7.66 4.04 4.40
N SER A 31 -7.12 4.59 5.50
CA SER A 31 -5.70 4.47 5.81
C SER A 31 -5.30 3.02 6.06
N SER A 32 -6.14 2.25 6.75
CA SER A 32 -5.91 0.80 6.96
C SER A 32 -5.92 0.00 5.66
N LEU A 33 -6.76 0.37 4.69
CA LEU A 33 -6.72 -0.24 3.37
C LEU A 33 -5.39 0.05 2.65
N ILE A 34 -4.92 1.30 2.70
CA ILE A 34 -3.65 1.68 2.06
C ILE A 34 -2.45 1.02 2.75
N GLU A 35 -2.45 0.88 4.07
CA GLU A 35 -1.42 0.14 4.82
C GLU A 35 -1.36 -1.34 4.40
N GLN A 36 -2.51 -1.98 4.20
CA GLN A 36 -2.59 -3.35 3.67
C GLN A 36 -2.08 -3.46 2.22
N GLN A 37 -2.45 -2.50 1.37
CA GLN A 37 -1.97 -2.43 -0.01
C GLN A 37 -0.46 -2.22 -0.06
N PHE A 38 0.08 -1.39 0.83
CA PHE A 38 1.51 -1.17 0.95
C PHE A 38 2.28 -2.46 1.23
N ILE A 39 1.80 -3.31 2.15
CA ILE A 39 2.46 -4.61 2.43
C ILE A 39 2.51 -5.46 1.16
N LYS A 40 1.41 -5.54 0.40
CA LYS A 40 1.39 -6.29 -0.87
C LYS A 40 2.35 -5.68 -1.88
N ALA A 41 2.33 -4.36 -2.04
CA ALA A 41 3.19 -3.66 -2.99
C ALA A 41 4.68 -3.83 -2.63
N ALA A 42 5.02 -3.84 -1.35
CA ALA A 42 6.38 -4.06 -0.87
C ALA A 42 6.88 -5.50 -1.06
N LEU A 43 5.97 -6.47 -1.11
CA LEU A 43 6.31 -7.88 -1.30
C LEU A 43 6.28 -8.31 -2.77
N TYR A 44 5.38 -7.75 -3.57
CA TYR A 44 5.06 -8.26 -4.90
C TYR A 44 5.25 -7.24 -6.03
N GLU A 45 5.42 -5.96 -5.73
CA GLU A 45 5.48 -4.87 -6.72
C GLU A 45 6.78 -4.04 -6.61
N ASN A 46 7.79 -4.56 -5.91
CA ASN A 46 9.10 -3.92 -5.70
C ASN A 46 9.04 -2.51 -5.07
N VAL A 47 7.97 -2.19 -4.32
CA VAL A 47 7.93 -0.95 -3.55
C VAL A 47 8.89 -1.06 -2.37
N PRO A 48 9.89 -0.17 -2.22
CA PRO A 48 10.80 -0.26 -1.08
C PRO A 48 10.06 -0.05 0.24
N TYR A 49 10.39 -0.81 1.29
CA TYR A 49 9.71 -0.69 2.59
C TYR A 49 9.88 0.72 3.22
N TYR A 50 10.96 1.42 2.89
CA TYR A 50 11.21 2.80 3.35
C TYR A 50 10.43 3.86 2.53
N ALA A 51 9.66 3.45 1.51
CA ALA A 51 8.75 4.32 0.76
C ALA A 51 7.40 4.53 1.46
N TYR A 52 7.17 3.87 2.60
CA TYR A 52 5.89 3.81 3.33
C TYR A 52 5.17 5.15 3.45
N GLU A 53 5.81 6.18 4.02
CA GLU A 53 5.18 7.50 4.22
C GLU A 53 4.77 8.16 2.89
N THR A 54 5.59 7.99 1.84
CA THR A 54 5.27 8.54 0.52
C THR A 54 4.12 7.75 -0.12
N TYR A 55 4.10 6.44 0.05
CA TYR A 55 3.05 5.56 -0.44
C TYR A 55 1.71 5.87 0.21
N LEU A 56 1.66 5.97 1.56
CA LEU A 56 0.44 6.34 2.28
C LEU A 56 -0.14 7.66 1.76
N LYS A 57 0.72 8.68 1.57
CA LYS A 57 0.30 9.97 1.06
C LYS A 57 -0.25 9.86 -0.37
N LYS A 58 0.49 9.24 -1.29
CA LYS A 58 0.17 9.21 -2.72
C LYS A 58 -1.01 8.30 -3.06
N GLU A 59 -1.10 7.15 -2.42
CA GLU A 59 -2.20 6.21 -2.63
C GLU A 59 -3.43 6.60 -1.79
N GLY A 60 -3.24 7.22 -0.62
CA GLY A 60 -4.33 7.80 0.17
C GLY A 60 -5.08 8.91 -0.56
N GLU A 61 -4.39 9.75 -1.33
CA GLU A 61 -5.01 10.77 -2.21
C GLU A 61 -5.94 10.18 -3.28
N LYS A 62 -5.83 8.87 -3.57
CA LYS A 62 -6.68 8.17 -4.54
C LYS A 62 -7.91 7.55 -3.90
N VAL A 63 -8.01 7.51 -2.58
CA VAL A 63 -9.16 6.90 -1.91
C VAL A 63 -10.36 7.86 -1.93
N VAL A 64 -11.50 7.37 -2.38
CA VAL A 64 -12.78 8.12 -2.38
C VAL A 64 -13.77 7.35 -1.52
N VAL A 65 -14.51 8.08 -0.68
CA VAL A 65 -15.63 7.54 0.06
C VAL A 65 -16.89 7.84 -0.74
N ASP A 66 -17.61 6.81 -1.16
CA ASP A 66 -18.86 6.99 -1.87
C ASP A 66 -19.99 7.44 -0.92
N THR A 67 -21.15 7.78 -1.48
CA THR A 67 -22.32 8.23 -0.72
C THR A 67 -22.89 7.17 0.23
N SER A 68 -22.52 5.90 0.10
CA SER A 68 -22.91 4.80 0.98
C SER A 68 -21.91 4.57 2.13
N GLY A 69 -20.79 5.30 2.14
CA GLY A 69 -19.69 5.09 3.06
C GLY A 69 -18.73 3.96 2.63
N ALA A 70 -18.92 3.39 1.43
CA ALA A 70 -18.00 2.41 0.88
C ALA A 70 -16.74 3.11 0.38
N ILE A 71 -15.60 2.48 0.62
CA ILE A 71 -14.29 2.97 0.21
C ILE A 71 -13.98 2.42 -1.17
N GLU A 72 -13.87 3.30 -2.17
CA GLU A 72 -13.44 2.95 -3.52
C GLU A 72 -12.15 3.69 -3.89
N LEU A 73 -11.28 3.03 -4.66
CA LEU A 73 -10.19 3.73 -5.33
C LEU A 73 -10.77 4.60 -6.45
N LYS A 74 -10.29 5.84 -6.56
CA LYS A 74 -10.57 6.74 -7.68
C LYS A 74 -10.13 6.03 -8.97
N LYS A 75 -11.10 5.49 -9.69
CA LYS A 75 -10.84 4.86 -11.00
C LYS A 75 -10.35 5.94 -11.96
N GLU A 76 -9.30 5.64 -12.71
CA GLU A 76 -8.93 6.52 -13.82
C GLU A 76 -10.11 6.60 -14.79
N PRO A 77 -10.45 7.79 -15.28
CA PRO A 77 -11.57 7.95 -16.18
C PRO A 77 -11.33 7.17 -17.48
N VAL A 78 -12.24 6.24 -17.78
CA VAL A 78 -12.11 5.34 -18.93
C VAL A 78 -12.79 5.95 -20.15
N PHE A 79 -12.05 6.11 -21.24
CA PHE A 79 -12.60 6.42 -22.56
C PHE A 79 -13.00 5.12 -23.27
N ILE A 80 -14.27 5.06 -23.68
CA ILE A 80 -14.80 4.01 -24.54
C ILE A 80 -15.13 4.67 -25.88
N ALA A 81 -14.45 4.21 -26.94
CA ALA A 81 -14.62 4.69 -28.30
C ALA A 81 -16.09 4.57 -28.78
N PRO A 82 -16.55 5.45 -29.69
CA PRO A 82 -17.83 5.28 -30.33
C PRO A 82 -17.84 3.96 -31.11
N ASN A 83 -19.00 3.34 -31.22
CA ASN A 83 -19.13 2.05 -31.90
C ASN A 83 -20.20 2.13 -32.98
N PHE A 84 -19.96 1.47 -34.11
CA PHE A 84 -20.97 1.33 -35.14
C PHE A 84 -22.18 0.61 -34.56
N VAL A 85 -23.38 0.99 -35.00
CA VAL A 85 -24.61 0.36 -34.50
C VAL A 85 -24.54 -1.16 -34.70
N GLN A 86 -24.91 -1.93 -33.68
CA GLN A 86 -24.80 -3.40 -33.67
C GLN A 86 -23.35 -3.98 -33.71
N GLY A 87 -22.33 -3.13 -33.61
CA GLY A 87 -20.94 -3.53 -33.39
C GLY A 87 -20.13 -3.77 -34.66
N GLU A 88 -18.91 -4.27 -34.45
CA GLU A 88 -17.86 -4.32 -35.48
C GLU A 88 -18.19 -5.21 -36.68
N ARG A 89 -18.88 -6.33 -36.45
CA ARG A 89 -19.28 -7.23 -37.54
C ARG A 89 -20.24 -6.55 -38.51
N GLU A 90 -21.19 -5.78 -37.99
CA GLU A 90 -22.16 -5.06 -38.82
C GLU A 90 -21.50 -3.89 -39.54
N ARG A 91 -20.53 -3.23 -38.91
CA ARG A 91 -19.67 -2.24 -39.57
C ARG A 91 -19.01 -2.82 -40.82
N ILE A 92 -18.31 -3.95 -40.68
CA ILE A 92 -17.62 -4.61 -41.80
C ILE A 92 -18.62 -4.98 -42.90
N ALA A 93 -19.77 -5.57 -42.54
CA ALA A 93 -20.82 -5.91 -43.50
C ALA A 93 -21.40 -4.67 -44.20
N TYR A 94 -21.55 -3.56 -43.49
CA TYR A 94 -22.02 -2.30 -44.06
C TYR A 94 -20.99 -1.70 -45.03
N PHE A 95 -19.70 -1.68 -44.65
CA PHE A 95 -18.62 -1.18 -45.50
C PHE A 95 -18.55 -1.97 -46.81
N ASN A 96 -18.57 -3.30 -46.75
CA ASN A 96 -18.54 -4.16 -47.94
C ASN A 96 -19.76 -4.01 -48.85
N ARG A 97 -20.95 -3.73 -48.30
CA ARG A 97 -22.18 -3.58 -49.10
C ARG A 97 -22.33 -2.20 -49.74
N ASN A 98 -21.89 -1.16 -49.03
CA ASN A 98 -22.28 0.21 -49.38
C ASN A 98 -21.16 1.03 -49.99
N LEU A 99 -19.90 0.66 -49.79
CA LEU A 99 -18.75 1.37 -50.36
C LEU A 99 -18.47 0.85 -51.78
N LYS A 100 -18.37 1.75 -52.76
CA LYS A 100 -18.29 1.37 -54.18
C LYS A 100 -17.08 1.98 -54.86
N PHE A 101 -16.67 1.40 -55.99
CA PHE A 101 -15.80 2.12 -56.93
C PHE A 101 -16.60 3.22 -57.64
N PRO A 102 -16.06 4.44 -57.79
CA PRO A 102 -16.70 5.49 -58.58
C PRO A 102 -16.78 5.09 -60.06
N GLY A 103 -17.97 5.22 -60.64
CA GLY A 103 -18.35 4.57 -61.92
C GLY A 103 -17.71 5.12 -63.20
N ALA A 104 -17.00 6.25 -63.15
CA ALA A 104 -16.36 6.88 -64.32
C ALA A 104 -14.83 6.85 -64.28
N ALA A 105 -14.22 6.35 -63.21
CA ALA A 105 -12.77 6.35 -63.02
C ALA A 105 -12.13 5.05 -63.53
N THR A 106 -11.07 5.18 -64.34
CA THR A 106 -10.16 4.05 -64.60
C THR A 106 -9.61 3.56 -63.26
N PRO A 107 -9.74 2.25 -62.93
CA PRO A 107 -9.21 1.72 -61.68
C PRO A 107 -7.72 2.04 -61.53
N LYS A 108 -7.40 2.83 -60.51
CA LYS A 108 -6.04 3.18 -60.13
C LYS A 108 -5.90 3.09 -58.62
N ASP A 109 -4.67 2.90 -58.15
CA ASP A 109 -4.37 2.93 -56.73
C ASP A 109 -4.63 4.34 -56.19
N PHE A 110 -5.53 4.44 -55.20
CA PHE A 110 -5.94 5.71 -54.62
C PHE A 110 -6.31 5.51 -53.14
N ARG A 111 -5.67 6.29 -52.26
CA ARG A 111 -5.93 6.27 -50.82
C ARG A 111 -6.71 7.51 -50.43
N VAL A 112 -7.84 7.33 -49.76
CA VAL A 112 -8.63 8.41 -49.15
C VAL A 112 -8.52 8.31 -47.64
N GLU A 113 -8.10 9.38 -46.98
CA GLU A 113 -8.27 9.53 -45.53
C GLU A 113 -9.49 10.39 -45.23
N VAL A 114 -10.34 9.92 -44.32
CA VAL A 114 -11.52 10.67 -43.88
C VAL A 114 -11.52 10.78 -42.36
N THR A 115 -11.87 11.98 -41.89
CA THR A 115 -12.11 12.26 -40.48
C THR A 115 -13.49 12.87 -40.31
N PHE A 116 -14.21 12.50 -39.26
CA PHE A 116 -15.52 13.10 -38.93
C PHE A 116 -15.73 13.05 -37.42
N GLU A 117 -16.74 13.75 -36.94
CA GLU A 117 -17.11 13.76 -35.54
C GLU A 117 -18.36 12.91 -35.33
N VAL A 118 -18.38 12.15 -34.25
CA VAL A 118 -19.58 11.50 -33.71
C VAL A 118 -19.95 12.26 -32.45
N ASP A 119 -21.13 12.89 -32.44
CA ASP A 119 -21.60 13.67 -31.30
C ASP A 119 -22.11 12.78 -30.13
N LYS A 120 -22.54 13.43 -29.04
CA LYS A 120 -23.06 12.75 -27.84
C LYS A 120 -24.34 11.94 -28.08
N ASP A 121 -25.04 12.19 -29.18
CA ASP A 121 -26.27 11.52 -29.58
C ASP A 121 -26.01 10.45 -30.64
N GLY A 122 -24.75 10.29 -31.07
CA GLY A 122 -24.33 9.29 -32.04
C GLY A 122 -24.33 9.78 -33.49
N LYS A 123 -24.60 11.06 -33.74
CA LYS A 123 -24.74 11.59 -35.09
C LYS A 123 -23.40 12.02 -35.67
N ILE A 124 -23.26 11.82 -36.98
CA ILE A 124 -22.06 12.19 -37.73
C ILE A 124 -22.12 13.66 -38.13
N ALA A 125 -21.04 14.39 -37.85
CA ALA A 125 -20.84 15.79 -38.25
C ALA A 125 -19.40 16.05 -38.71
N HIS A 126 -19.15 17.26 -39.22
CA HIS A 126 -17.80 17.77 -39.52
C HIS A 126 -16.90 16.82 -40.32
N ILE A 127 -17.41 16.25 -41.42
CA ILE A 127 -16.67 15.37 -42.30
C ILE A 127 -15.59 16.17 -43.05
N GLN A 128 -14.34 15.72 -42.96
CA GLN A 128 -13.15 16.35 -43.52
C GLN A 128 -12.25 15.31 -44.19
N PHE A 129 -11.45 15.77 -45.15
CA PHE A 129 -10.45 14.96 -45.86
C PHE A 129 -9.08 15.60 -45.64
N PRO A 130 -8.32 15.24 -44.58
CA PRO A 130 -7.17 16.01 -44.09
C PRO A 130 -6.08 16.26 -45.13
N ASN A 131 -5.90 15.35 -46.09
CA ASN A 131 -4.83 15.40 -47.08
C ASN A 131 -5.32 15.73 -48.49
N SER A 132 -6.54 16.25 -48.66
CA SER A 132 -7.08 16.52 -50.01
C SER A 132 -8.12 17.65 -50.03
N SER A 133 -8.25 18.28 -51.19
CA SER A 133 -9.25 19.32 -51.46
C SER A 133 -10.45 18.72 -52.21
N LEU A 134 -11.24 17.82 -51.58
CA LEU A 134 -12.51 17.23 -52.04
C LEU A 134 -12.78 17.33 -53.57
N SER A 135 -11.88 16.79 -54.38
CA SER A 135 -11.86 17.01 -55.84
C SER A 135 -11.89 15.70 -56.61
N SER A 136 -11.56 14.58 -55.97
CA SER A 136 -11.60 13.26 -56.59
C SER A 136 -12.98 12.61 -56.47
N GLU A 137 -13.32 11.77 -57.45
CA GLU A 137 -14.54 10.95 -57.39
C GLU A 137 -14.53 9.95 -56.23
N TYR A 138 -13.34 9.52 -55.82
CA TYR A 138 -13.13 8.65 -54.66
C TYR A 138 -13.50 9.35 -53.35
N GLU A 139 -13.12 10.61 -53.17
CA GLU A 139 -13.53 11.39 -51.99
C GLU A 139 -15.03 11.68 -52.00
N ARG A 140 -15.63 11.97 -53.18
CA ARG A 140 -17.10 12.13 -53.31
C ARG A 140 -17.86 10.87 -52.90
N GLU A 141 -17.35 9.70 -53.29
CA GLU A 141 -17.92 8.42 -52.89
C GLU A 141 -17.77 8.17 -51.39
N ILE A 142 -16.61 8.47 -50.79
CA ILE A 142 -16.42 8.39 -49.33
C ILE A 142 -17.34 9.35 -48.60
N LEU A 143 -17.53 10.57 -49.11
CA LEU A 143 -18.45 11.55 -48.53
C LEU A 143 -19.90 11.05 -48.55
N ARG A 144 -20.35 10.49 -49.68
CA ARG A 144 -21.67 9.85 -49.79
C ARG A 144 -21.81 8.70 -48.81
N PHE A 145 -20.80 7.83 -48.74
CA PHE A 145 -20.78 6.67 -47.87
C PHE A 145 -20.86 7.03 -46.39
N VAL A 146 -20.04 7.98 -45.92
CA VAL A 146 -20.02 8.45 -44.52
C VAL A 146 -21.33 9.16 -44.15
N ARG A 147 -21.88 10.00 -45.05
CA ARG A 147 -23.18 10.66 -44.82
C ARG A 147 -24.37 9.69 -44.73
N ALA A 148 -24.27 8.54 -45.38
CA ALA A 148 -25.30 7.52 -45.38
C ALA A 148 -25.18 6.53 -44.21
N MET A 149 -24.11 6.59 -43.42
CA MET A 149 -23.95 5.70 -42.26
C MET A 149 -25.09 5.89 -41.26
N PRO A 150 -25.51 4.82 -40.57
CA PRO A 150 -26.45 4.93 -39.46
C PRO A 150 -25.84 5.69 -38.29
N ASP A 151 -26.69 6.17 -37.39
CA ASP A 151 -26.27 6.75 -36.10
C ASP A 151 -25.43 5.73 -35.31
N TRP A 152 -24.37 6.21 -34.69
CA TRP A 152 -23.41 5.42 -33.92
C TRP A 152 -23.83 5.31 -32.45
N LYS A 153 -23.30 4.31 -31.75
CA LYS A 153 -23.23 4.38 -30.30
C LYS A 153 -22.19 5.46 -29.94
N PRO A 154 -22.58 6.53 -29.21
CA PRO A 154 -21.66 7.61 -28.89
C PRO A 154 -20.53 7.12 -27.99
N ALA A 155 -19.41 7.82 -28.04
CA ALA A 155 -18.30 7.57 -27.13
C ALA A 155 -18.70 7.90 -25.69
N THR A 156 -18.10 7.21 -24.72
CA THR A 156 -18.29 7.54 -23.30
C THR A 156 -16.97 7.81 -22.61
N TYR A 157 -16.96 8.79 -21.72
CA TYR A 157 -15.87 9.06 -20.80
C TYR A 157 -16.44 9.06 -19.39
N ASP A 158 -15.98 8.14 -18.54
CA ASP A 158 -16.53 7.93 -17.19
C ASP A 158 -18.07 7.79 -17.20
N ASN A 159 -18.55 6.90 -18.08
CA ASN A 159 -19.97 6.62 -18.34
C ASN A 159 -20.82 7.81 -18.85
N LYS A 160 -20.21 8.98 -19.10
CA LYS A 160 -20.89 10.14 -19.69
C LYS A 160 -20.65 10.16 -21.19
N ARG A 161 -21.71 10.35 -21.98
CA ARG A 161 -21.62 10.46 -23.44
C ARG A 161 -20.86 11.73 -23.82
N ILE A 162 -19.88 11.61 -24.71
CA ILE A 162 -19.05 12.72 -25.18
C ILE A 162 -18.91 12.67 -26.71
N PRO A 163 -18.65 13.82 -27.35
CA PRO A 163 -18.25 13.83 -28.76
C PRO A 163 -16.87 13.19 -28.95
N SER A 164 -16.64 12.63 -30.13
CA SER A 164 -15.38 11.98 -30.50
C SER A 164 -15.05 12.20 -31.97
N LYS A 165 -13.75 12.29 -32.27
CA LYS A 165 -13.23 12.36 -33.63
C LYS A 165 -12.92 10.95 -34.09
N VAL A 166 -13.47 10.56 -35.22
CA VAL A 166 -13.31 9.26 -35.85
C VAL A 166 -12.51 9.43 -37.13
N SER A 167 -11.54 8.54 -37.38
CA SER A 167 -10.74 8.53 -38.60
C SER A 167 -10.52 7.12 -39.14
N PHE A 168 -10.48 7.02 -40.46
CA PHE A 168 -10.05 5.82 -41.17
C PHE A 168 -9.56 6.17 -42.57
N THR A 169 -8.81 5.24 -43.17
CA THR A 169 -8.41 5.32 -44.58
C THR A 169 -9.13 4.27 -45.40
N VAL A 170 -9.31 4.54 -46.70
CA VAL A 170 -9.79 3.56 -47.68
C VAL A 170 -8.80 3.52 -48.83
N ASP A 171 -8.26 2.34 -49.08
CA ASP A 171 -7.41 2.06 -50.24
C ASP A 171 -8.24 1.45 -51.35
N TYR A 172 -8.39 2.18 -52.45
CA TYR A 172 -8.88 1.67 -53.71
C TYR A 172 -7.68 1.15 -54.50
N LEU A 173 -7.73 -0.09 -54.93
CA LEU A 173 -6.65 -0.70 -55.72
C LEU A 173 -7.09 -0.89 -57.17
N ALA A 174 -6.17 -0.70 -58.12
CA ALA A 174 -6.41 -0.85 -59.55
C ALA A 174 -7.00 -2.23 -59.91
N ARG A 175 -6.71 -3.25 -59.11
CA ARG A 175 -7.29 -4.61 -59.23
C ARG A 175 -8.77 -4.73 -58.81
N GLY A 176 -9.45 -3.62 -58.53
CA GLY A 176 -10.86 -3.62 -58.13
C GLY A 176 -11.11 -3.98 -56.67
N SER A 177 -10.11 -3.88 -55.78
CA SER A 177 -10.28 -4.10 -54.33
C SER A 177 -10.50 -2.77 -53.60
N ILE A 178 -11.41 -2.75 -52.62
CA ILE A 178 -11.59 -1.64 -51.67
C ILE A 178 -11.19 -2.14 -50.29
N ILE A 179 -10.22 -1.49 -49.65
CA ILE A 179 -9.66 -1.92 -48.37
C ILE A 179 -9.77 -0.78 -47.36
N PRO A 180 -10.80 -0.78 -46.49
CA PRO A 180 -10.88 0.16 -45.38
C PRO A 180 -9.91 -0.24 -44.25
N SER A 181 -9.33 0.75 -43.57
CA SER A 181 -8.53 0.52 -42.36
C SER A 181 -9.41 0.23 -41.15
N ALA A 182 -8.76 -0.20 -40.06
CA ALA A 182 -9.37 -0.10 -38.74
C ALA A 182 -9.73 1.37 -38.45
N ILE A 183 -10.83 1.56 -37.74
CA ILE A 183 -11.26 2.87 -37.29
C ILE A 183 -10.45 3.26 -36.04
N LYS A 184 -9.97 4.50 -36.05
CA LYS A 184 -9.38 5.15 -34.89
C LYS A 184 -10.37 6.16 -34.36
N ALA A 185 -10.50 6.25 -33.04
CA ALA A 185 -11.35 7.24 -32.41
C ALA A 185 -10.64 7.88 -31.22
N GLU A 186 -10.78 9.19 -31.12
CA GLU A 186 -10.19 10.01 -30.07
C GLU A 186 -11.30 10.89 -29.47
N PRO A 187 -11.34 11.09 -28.14
CA PRO A 187 -12.33 11.96 -27.54
C PRO A 187 -12.12 13.42 -27.96
N ILE A 188 -13.21 14.12 -28.26
CA ILE A 188 -13.19 15.58 -28.41
C ILE A 188 -13.46 16.17 -27.03
N LEU A 189 -12.42 16.17 -26.20
CA LEU A 189 -12.43 16.79 -24.89
C LEU A 189 -11.53 18.02 -24.92
N ILE A 190 -11.96 19.11 -24.25
CA ILE A 190 -11.19 20.36 -24.17
C ILE A 190 -9.81 20.09 -23.53
N VAL A 191 -9.72 19.15 -22.58
CA VAL A 191 -8.47 18.55 -22.09
C VAL A 191 -8.80 17.15 -21.53
N LEU A 192 -8.25 16.08 -22.11
CA LEU A 192 -8.12 14.82 -21.36
C LEU A 192 -7.09 15.08 -20.25
N PRO A 193 -7.39 14.89 -18.94
CA PRO A 193 -6.33 14.77 -17.97
C PRO A 193 -5.45 13.61 -18.43
N LYS A 194 -4.19 13.90 -18.78
CA LYS A 194 -3.23 12.82 -19.06
C LYS A 194 -3.22 11.92 -17.83
N PRO A 195 -3.41 10.59 -17.98
CA PRO A 195 -3.23 9.69 -16.85
C PRO A 195 -1.88 10.00 -16.25
N THR A 196 -1.88 10.38 -14.98
CA THR A 196 -0.63 10.75 -14.30
C THR A 196 0.14 9.46 -14.18
N PRO A 197 1.35 9.34 -14.78
CA PRO A 197 2.09 8.09 -14.70
C PRO A 197 2.23 7.67 -13.24
N PRO A 198 2.11 6.37 -12.91
CA PRO A 198 2.24 5.89 -11.54
C PRO A 198 3.51 6.44 -10.91
N PHE A 199 3.42 6.81 -9.63
CA PHE A 199 4.58 7.30 -8.91
C PHE A 199 5.63 6.19 -8.84
N ASP A 200 6.85 6.51 -9.25
CA ASP A 200 7.97 5.56 -9.23
C ASP A 200 8.61 5.52 -7.83
N TYR A 201 8.12 4.61 -6.99
CA TYR A 201 8.60 4.43 -5.63
C TYR A 201 10.07 3.97 -5.53
N SER A 202 10.64 3.41 -6.61
CA SER A 202 12.04 2.95 -6.61
C SER A 202 13.06 4.09 -6.48
N LYS A 203 12.65 5.32 -6.82
CA LYS A 203 13.50 6.52 -6.73
C LYS A 203 13.67 7.06 -5.31
N ILE A 204 12.89 6.57 -4.35
CA ILE A 204 13.01 6.99 -2.95
C ILE A 204 14.31 6.45 -2.38
N ARG A 205 15.01 7.28 -1.60
CA ARG A 205 16.24 6.89 -0.88
C ARG A 205 15.97 6.77 0.62
N PRO A 206 16.58 5.79 1.31
CA PRO A 206 16.47 5.69 2.75
C PRO A 206 17.15 6.89 3.45
N ASN A 207 16.57 7.36 4.55
CA ASN A 207 17.12 8.35 5.48
C ASN A 207 17.19 7.80 6.92
N SER A 208 17.59 8.61 7.90
CA SER A 208 17.72 8.21 9.32
C SER A 208 16.41 7.80 10.01
N SER A 209 15.26 8.18 9.46
CA SER A 209 13.93 7.73 9.90
C SER A 209 13.43 6.50 9.15
N SER A 210 14.23 5.93 8.24
CA SER A 210 13.86 4.71 7.53
C SER A 210 13.57 3.63 8.54
N GLN A 211 12.35 3.11 8.49
CA GLN A 211 11.75 2.19 9.42
C GLN A 211 12.34 0.78 9.27
N GLN A 212 13.67 0.62 9.37
CA GLN A 212 14.38 -0.61 8.98
C GLN A 212 14.63 -1.54 10.18
N ILE A 213 14.19 -2.79 10.07
CA ILE A 213 14.45 -3.86 11.05
C ILE A 213 15.08 -5.11 10.43
N GLY A 214 15.27 -5.15 9.10
CA GLY A 214 15.86 -6.30 8.40
C GLY A 214 17.16 -6.81 9.03
N GLY A 215 18.10 -5.92 9.32
CA GLY A 215 19.36 -6.28 9.99
C GLY A 215 19.21 -6.68 11.46
N MET A 216 18.09 -6.35 12.12
CA MET A 216 17.79 -6.80 13.49
C MET A 216 17.21 -8.21 13.49
N LEU A 217 16.35 -8.53 12.51
CA LEU A 217 15.78 -9.86 12.33
C LEU A 217 16.88 -10.92 12.21
N GLU A 218 17.96 -10.64 11.49
CA GLU A 218 19.09 -11.58 11.31
C GLU A 218 19.98 -11.78 12.56
N LYS A 219 19.81 -10.97 13.62
CA LYS A 219 20.65 -11.02 14.85
C LYS A 219 20.09 -11.92 15.95
N LEU A 220 18.91 -12.49 15.76
CA LEU A 220 18.23 -13.33 16.76
C LEU A 220 18.38 -14.82 16.46
N ASN A 221 18.28 -15.62 17.52
CA ASN A 221 18.18 -17.07 17.40
C ASN A 221 16.69 -17.46 17.34
N TYR A 222 16.30 -18.17 16.30
CA TYR A 222 14.92 -18.61 16.08
C TYR A 222 14.72 -20.09 16.39
N GLU A 223 15.73 -20.81 16.89
CA GLU A 223 15.63 -22.25 17.16
C GLU A 223 14.46 -22.57 18.11
N LYS A 224 13.44 -23.25 17.57
CA LYS A 224 12.17 -23.57 18.26
C LYS A 224 11.54 -22.31 18.87
N THR A 225 11.31 -21.28 18.06
CA THR A 225 10.63 -20.06 18.52
C THR A 225 9.22 -19.96 17.94
N ILE A 226 8.35 -19.20 18.62
CA ILE A 226 7.09 -18.72 18.08
C ILE A 226 7.20 -17.21 17.88
N LEU A 227 6.80 -16.73 16.72
CA LEU A 227 6.79 -15.32 16.39
C LEU A 227 5.48 -14.69 16.86
N VAL A 228 5.54 -13.51 17.46
CA VAL A 228 4.40 -12.73 17.94
C VAL A 228 4.55 -11.33 17.36
N CYS A 229 3.66 -10.94 16.47
CA CYS A 229 3.75 -9.69 15.74
C CYS A 229 2.58 -8.77 16.06
N ASP A 230 2.91 -7.55 16.43
CA ASP A 230 2.01 -6.40 16.36
C ASP A 230 1.67 -6.12 14.89
N VAL A 231 0.38 -6.12 14.58
CA VAL A 231 -0.12 -5.85 13.22
C VAL A 231 -1.04 -4.64 13.16
N THR A 232 -0.86 -3.70 14.08
CA THR A 232 -1.51 -2.38 13.99
C THR A 232 -0.99 -1.61 12.77
N GLY A 233 -1.71 -0.56 12.38
CA GLY A 233 -1.45 0.18 11.14
C GLY A 233 -0.02 0.71 11.01
N SER A 234 0.55 1.25 12.09
CA SER A 234 1.95 1.73 12.12
C SER A 234 2.98 0.64 11.87
N MET A 235 2.60 -0.64 12.04
CA MET A 235 3.49 -1.76 11.86
C MET A 235 3.63 -2.20 10.40
N ALA A 236 2.83 -1.69 9.46
CA ALA A 236 2.89 -2.04 8.03
C ALA A 236 4.31 -2.09 7.40
N PRO A 237 5.18 -1.06 7.55
CA PRO A 237 6.55 -1.08 7.02
C PRO A 237 7.45 -2.15 7.66
N TYR A 238 7.19 -2.46 8.93
CA TYR A 238 7.92 -3.47 9.69
C TYR A 238 7.42 -4.87 9.32
N ASN A 239 6.10 -5.05 9.24
CA ASN A 239 5.46 -6.28 8.83
C ASN A 239 5.86 -6.69 7.40
N ALA A 240 5.99 -5.74 6.48
CA ALA A 240 6.55 -6.01 5.15
C ALA A 240 7.96 -6.62 5.24
N GLN A 241 8.84 -6.10 6.10
CA GLN A 241 10.19 -6.64 6.31
C GLN A 241 10.18 -8.00 7.03
N VAL A 242 9.28 -8.20 8.01
CA VAL A 242 9.09 -9.52 8.65
C VAL A 242 8.65 -10.54 7.61
N MET A 243 7.73 -10.19 6.70
CA MET A 243 7.29 -11.07 5.62
C MET A 243 8.42 -11.35 4.61
N GLN A 244 9.26 -10.37 4.27
CA GLN A 244 10.46 -10.59 3.44
C GLN A 244 11.48 -11.53 4.13
N PHE A 245 11.66 -11.41 5.45
CA PHE A 245 12.49 -12.33 6.22
C PHE A 245 11.91 -13.75 6.23
N LEU A 246 10.60 -13.88 6.47
CA LEU A 246 9.91 -15.18 6.43
C LEU A 246 9.93 -15.81 5.03
N ALA A 247 9.89 -15.02 3.96
CA ALA A 247 10.01 -15.52 2.59
C ALA A 247 11.29 -16.36 2.42
N LYS A 248 12.43 -15.85 2.89
CA LYS A 248 13.72 -16.56 2.87
C LYS A 248 13.68 -17.83 3.72
N LYS A 249 13.01 -17.78 4.88
CA LYS A 249 12.83 -18.94 5.78
C LYS A 249 12.02 -20.05 5.12
N TYR A 250 10.92 -19.72 4.45
CA TYR A 250 10.12 -20.68 3.69
C TYR A 250 10.89 -21.28 2.53
N GLU A 251 11.61 -20.46 1.76
CA GLU A 251 12.46 -20.94 0.66
C GLU A 251 13.53 -21.93 1.15
N ALA A 252 14.16 -21.61 2.28
CA ALA A 252 15.13 -22.48 2.94
C ALA A 252 14.51 -23.70 3.65
N LYS A 253 13.17 -23.85 3.67
CA LYS A 253 12.43 -24.86 4.44
C LYS A 253 12.83 -24.87 5.93
N ASP A 254 13.11 -23.69 6.47
CA ASP A 254 13.53 -23.50 7.84
C ASP A 254 12.34 -23.78 8.80
N THR A 255 12.56 -24.69 9.76
CA THR A 255 11.54 -25.11 10.76
C THR A 255 11.81 -24.55 12.16
N SER A 256 12.70 -23.57 12.28
CA SER A 256 13.07 -22.94 13.55
C SER A 256 11.90 -22.14 14.13
N ILE A 257 11.21 -21.38 13.29
CA ILE A 257 9.96 -20.68 13.62
C ILE A 257 8.80 -21.69 13.47
N ARG A 258 8.14 -22.00 14.59
CA ARG A 258 7.09 -23.02 14.64
C ARG A 258 5.75 -22.51 14.16
N GLN A 259 5.39 -21.31 14.59
CA GLN A 259 4.09 -20.68 14.39
C GLN A 259 4.23 -19.16 14.46
N ILE A 260 3.17 -18.46 14.05
CA ILE A 260 3.09 -17.01 14.10
C ILE A 260 1.77 -16.62 14.79
N ILE A 261 1.87 -15.72 15.76
CA ILE A 261 0.75 -15.03 16.39
C ILE A 261 0.72 -13.61 15.84
N TYR A 262 -0.45 -13.15 15.39
CA TYR A 262 -0.70 -11.74 15.09
C TYR A 262 -1.62 -11.16 16.16
N PHE A 263 -1.39 -9.91 16.57
CA PHE A 263 -2.32 -9.18 17.43
C PHE A 263 -2.54 -7.75 16.96
N ASN A 264 -3.77 -7.25 17.14
CA ASN A 264 -4.24 -5.98 16.57
C ASN A 264 -4.99 -5.09 17.58
N ASP A 265 -4.76 -5.33 18.87
CA ASP A 265 -5.42 -4.67 19.99
C ASP A 265 -6.95 -4.81 20.06
N GLY A 266 -7.45 -6.02 19.80
CA GLY A 266 -8.83 -6.37 20.12
C GLY A 266 -9.85 -6.06 19.03
N ASN A 267 -9.47 -6.17 17.75
CA ASN A 267 -10.39 -6.08 16.60
C ASN A 267 -11.22 -4.79 16.56
N ASN A 268 -10.57 -3.63 16.68
CA ASN A 268 -11.21 -2.31 16.69
C ASN A 268 -12.30 -2.13 17.76
N ARG A 269 -12.26 -2.93 18.84
CA ARG A 269 -13.17 -2.73 19.96
C ARG A 269 -12.95 -1.35 20.58
N PRO A 270 -14.01 -0.70 21.10
CA PRO A 270 -13.88 0.61 21.75
C PRO A 270 -12.90 0.56 22.93
N ASP A 271 -12.04 1.58 23.09
CA ASP A 271 -10.98 1.61 24.12
C ASP A 271 -11.51 1.35 25.53
N LYS A 272 -12.67 1.94 25.87
CA LYS A 272 -13.33 1.74 27.17
C LYS A 272 -13.73 0.28 27.46
N SER A 273 -13.82 -0.55 26.42
CA SER A 273 -14.16 -1.98 26.54
C SER A 273 -12.93 -2.87 26.68
N LYS A 274 -11.72 -2.34 26.45
CA LYS A 274 -10.46 -3.08 26.52
C LYS A 274 -10.09 -3.31 27.98
N LYS A 275 -10.37 -4.52 28.47
CA LYS A 275 -10.00 -4.96 29.82
C LYS A 275 -8.78 -5.85 29.75
N THR A 276 -7.75 -5.54 30.53
CA THR A 276 -6.53 -6.34 30.64
C THR A 276 -6.85 -7.83 30.86
N GLY A 277 -6.29 -8.69 30.02
CA GLY A 277 -6.51 -10.13 30.01
C GLY A 277 -7.71 -10.59 29.17
N GLN A 278 -8.45 -9.67 28.55
CA GLN A 278 -9.67 -9.94 27.79
C GLN A 278 -9.80 -9.05 26.55
N VAL A 279 -8.70 -8.47 26.05
CA VAL A 279 -8.73 -7.55 24.90
C VAL A 279 -8.98 -8.32 23.59
N GLY A 280 -8.41 -9.51 23.44
CA GLY A 280 -8.61 -10.34 22.26
C GLY A 280 -7.90 -9.79 21.02
N GLY A 281 -8.44 -10.07 19.82
CA GLY A 281 -7.76 -9.66 18.57
C GLY A 281 -6.42 -10.38 18.37
N ILE A 282 -6.32 -11.62 18.85
CA ILE A 282 -5.13 -12.48 18.76
C ILE A 282 -5.43 -13.60 17.78
N TYR A 283 -4.58 -13.75 16.77
CA TYR A 283 -4.74 -14.69 15.66
C TYR A 283 -3.61 -15.71 15.71
N VAL A 284 -3.96 -16.95 16.03
CA VAL A 284 -3.02 -18.08 16.06
C VAL A 284 -2.91 -18.68 14.67
N THR A 285 -1.70 -18.75 14.12
CA THR A 285 -1.50 -19.19 12.73
C THR A 285 -0.31 -20.14 12.59
N GLN A 286 -0.42 -21.08 11.66
CA GLN A 286 0.67 -21.97 11.25
C GLN A 286 0.79 -21.98 9.71
N PRO A 287 1.19 -20.85 9.11
CA PRO A 287 1.24 -20.72 7.66
C PRO A 287 2.31 -21.62 7.04
N ALA A 288 1.92 -22.39 6.03
CA ALA A 288 2.80 -23.32 5.30
C ALA A 288 3.68 -22.63 4.25
N ASN A 289 3.37 -21.39 3.89
CA ASN A 289 4.10 -20.59 2.92
C ASN A 289 3.86 -19.09 3.14
N LEU A 290 4.64 -18.26 2.44
CA LEU A 290 4.56 -16.80 2.54
C LEU A 290 3.15 -16.26 2.23
N LYS A 291 2.47 -16.79 1.21
CA LYS A 291 1.12 -16.32 0.85
C LYS A 291 0.15 -16.51 2.00
N GLN A 292 0.15 -17.67 2.65
CA GLN A 292 -0.70 -17.92 3.81
C GLN A 292 -0.34 -17.01 4.99
N ALA A 293 0.95 -16.75 5.24
CA ALA A 293 1.38 -15.84 6.29
C ALA A 293 0.86 -14.41 6.04
N VAL A 294 1.00 -13.93 4.80
CA VAL A 294 0.50 -12.61 4.38
C VAL A 294 -1.03 -12.55 4.44
N ASP A 295 -1.75 -13.56 3.96
CA ASP A 295 -3.21 -13.58 4.01
C ASP A 295 -3.74 -13.50 5.46
N GLN A 296 -3.11 -14.22 6.39
CA GLN A 296 -3.49 -14.17 7.82
C GLN A 296 -3.09 -12.86 8.51
N LEU A 297 -1.93 -12.30 8.17
CA LEU A 297 -1.52 -10.96 8.59
C LEU A 297 -2.57 -9.93 8.17
N LEU A 298 -2.97 -9.94 6.90
CA LEU A 298 -3.95 -8.99 6.36
C LEU A 298 -5.33 -9.19 6.98
N LEU A 299 -5.74 -10.44 7.26
CA LEU A 299 -6.99 -10.72 7.97
C LEU A 299 -7.00 -10.08 9.36
N ALA A 300 -5.90 -10.21 10.11
CA ALA A 300 -5.76 -9.59 11.42
C ALA A 300 -5.77 -8.05 11.32
N MET A 301 -5.06 -7.46 10.36
CA MET A 301 -5.09 -6.01 10.11
C MET A 301 -6.48 -5.48 9.73
N GLN A 302 -7.26 -6.26 8.96
CA GLN A 302 -8.62 -5.89 8.56
C GLN A 302 -9.57 -5.83 9.75
N ALA A 303 -9.39 -6.71 10.72
CA ALA A 303 -10.22 -6.74 11.90
C ALA A 303 -9.88 -5.61 12.90
N GLY A 304 -8.64 -5.10 12.89
CA GLY A 304 -8.17 -4.11 13.85
C GLY A 304 -6.94 -3.34 13.38
N SER A 305 -6.94 -2.02 13.51
CA SER A 305 -5.83 -1.16 13.08
C SER A 305 -4.97 -0.60 14.22
N GLY A 306 -5.32 -0.90 15.48
CA GLY A 306 -4.84 -0.15 16.65
C GLY A 306 -5.55 1.19 16.73
N GLY A 307 -6.17 1.51 17.87
CA GLY A 307 -7.06 2.67 18.03
C GLY A 307 -6.60 3.67 19.08
N ASP A 308 -5.80 3.22 20.04
CA ASP A 308 -5.23 4.00 21.14
C ASP A 308 -3.70 3.83 21.19
N LEU A 309 -3.07 4.39 22.22
CA LEU A 309 -1.62 4.37 22.40
C LEU A 309 -1.12 3.09 23.09
N GLU A 310 -2.02 2.19 23.51
CA GLU A 310 -1.67 1.01 24.30
C GLU A 310 -2.06 -0.28 23.59
N GLU A 311 -1.27 -1.34 23.80
CA GLU A 311 -1.39 -2.60 23.06
C GLU A 311 -1.48 -3.81 24.01
N ASN A 312 -2.24 -4.84 23.64
CA ASN A 312 -2.39 -6.09 24.42
C ASN A 312 -1.27 -7.13 24.19
N VAL A 313 -0.02 -6.66 24.32
CA VAL A 313 1.20 -7.42 24.03
C VAL A 313 1.35 -8.68 24.89
N VAL A 314 1.13 -8.58 26.20
CA VAL A 314 1.37 -9.71 27.12
C VAL A 314 0.30 -10.79 26.97
N GLU A 315 -0.94 -10.43 26.66
CA GLU A 315 -2.00 -11.39 26.28
C GLU A 315 -1.57 -12.22 25.07
N ALA A 316 -1.06 -11.58 24.01
CA ALA A 316 -0.57 -12.27 22.82
C ALA A 316 0.61 -13.22 23.15
N LEU A 317 1.53 -12.81 24.02
CA LEU A 317 2.64 -13.66 24.48
C LEU A 317 2.18 -14.85 25.32
N LEU A 318 1.15 -14.68 26.16
CA LEU A 318 0.58 -15.79 26.95
C LEU A 318 -0.11 -16.83 26.06
N VAL A 319 -0.81 -16.37 25.01
CA VAL A 319 -1.34 -17.25 23.96
C VAL A 319 -0.20 -17.97 23.26
N ALA A 320 0.86 -17.26 22.87
CA ALA A 320 2.02 -17.86 22.19
C ALA A 320 2.71 -18.95 23.04
N GLN A 321 2.91 -18.69 24.34
CA GLN A 321 3.48 -19.64 25.30
C GLN A 321 2.65 -20.92 25.42
N THR A 322 1.32 -20.78 25.43
CA THR A 322 0.38 -21.89 25.54
C THR A 322 0.31 -22.68 24.23
N THR A 323 0.35 -21.99 23.09
CA THR A 323 0.22 -22.59 21.77
C THR A 323 1.48 -23.38 21.38
N CYS A 324 2.65 -22.91 21.77
CA CYS A 324 3.92 -23.59 21.51
C CYS A 324 4.62 -24.00 22.82
N PRO A 325 4.15 -25.06 23.50
CA PRO A 325 4.74 -25.51 24.77
C PRO A 325 6.17 -26.02 24.61
N ASP A 326 6.57 -26.48 23.43
CA ASP A 326 7.93 -26.95 23.11
C ASP A 326 8.87 -25.85 22.58
N CYS A 327 8.36 -24.63 22.34
CA CYS A 327 9.19 -23.49 21.96
C CYS A 327 10.15 -23.10 23.09
N LYS A 328 11.41 -22.82 22.75
CA LYS A 328 12.44 -22.34 23.69
C LYS A 328 12.26 -20.86 24.03
N THR A 329 11.84 -20.06 23.06
CA THR A 329 11.69 -18.60 23.20
C THR A 329 10.42 -18.09 22.54
N LEU A 330 9.97 -16.91 22.95
CA LEU A 330 8.93 -16.13 22.27
C LEU A 330 9.60 -14.94 21.59
N THR A 331 9.41 -14.76 20.28
CA THR A 331 9.95 -13.61 19.54
C THR A 331 8.87 -12.57 19.32
N LEU A 332 8.98 -11.42 19.97
CA LEU A 332 8.04 -10.31 19.84
C LEU A 332 8.56 -9.27 18.84
N ILE A 333 7.73 -8.88 17.88
CA ILE A 333 7.90 -7.69 17.03
C ILE A 333 6.84 -6.67 17.47
N ALA A 334 7.25 -5.52 17.99
CA ALA A 334 6.33 -4.56 18.60
C ALA A 334 6.68 -3.10 18.30
N ASP A 335 5.68 -2.22 18.31
CA ASP A 335 5.87 -0.77 18.21
C ASP A 335 6.49 -0.20 19.51
N ASN A 336 7.66 0.43 19.41
CA ASN A 336 8.30 1.10 20.55
C ASN A 336 7.47 2.27 21.10
N ASN A 337 6.64 2.91 20.26
CA ASN A 337 5.83 4.05 20.66
C ASN A 337 4.54 3.66 21.38
N ALA A 338 4.16 2.38 21.35
CA ALA A 338 2.97 1.88 22.02
C ALA A 338 3.30 1.23 23.37
N HIS A 339 2.51 1.53 24.41
CA HIS A 339 2.71 0.96 25.74
C HIS A 339 1.95 -0.35 25.92
N PRO A 340 2.58 -1.44 26.39
CA PRO A 340 1.83 -2.64 26.74
C PRO A 340 0.87 -2.40 27.93
N ARG A 341 -0.45 -2.38 27.70
CA ARG A 341 -1.47 -2.16 28.76
C ARG A 341 -1.50 -3.25 29.83
N ASP A 342 -0.95 -4.40 29.51
CA ASP A 342 -1.13 -5.65 30.23
C ASP A 342 0.16 -6.15 30.89
N MET A 343 1.11 -5.26 31.16
CA MET A 343 2.36 -5.56 31.88
C MET A 343 2.16 -6.25 33.24
N ILE A 344 1.01 -6.06 33.89
CA ILE A 344 0.67 -6.77 35.14
C ILE A 344 0.59 -8.30 34.95
N LEU A 345 0.31 -8.76 33.73
CA LEU A 345 0.25 -10.18 33.38
C LEU A 345 1.63 -10.79 33.10
N ALA A 346 2.69 -9.98 32.98
CA ALA A 346 4.01 -10.45 32.55
C ALA A 346 4.62 -11.50 33.51
N ASN A 347 4.22 -11.50 34.78
CA ASN A 347 4.64 -12.51 35.76
C ASN A 347 4.13 -13.93 35.44
N LYS A 348 3.16 -14.08 34.53
CA LYS A 348 2.64 -15.38 34.08
C LYS A 348 3.46 -15.98 32.94
N LEU A 349 4.40 -15.22 32.37
CA LEU A 349 5.32 -15.71 31.35
C LEU A 349 6.49 -16.46 32.00
N ASN A 350 6.80 -17.65 31.49
CA ASN A 350 7.87 -18.51 31.98
C ASN A 350 8.90 -18.85 30.88
N LYS A 351 8.76 -18.26 29.70
CA LYS A 351 9.71 -18.40 28.58
C LYS A 351 10.44 -17.08 28.30
N PRO A 352 11.72 -17.13 27.88
CA PRO A 352 12.43 -15.95 27.41
C PRO A 352 11.75 -15.26 26.24
N VAL A 353 11.53 -13.95 26.39
CA VAL A 353 10.98 -13.09 25.34
C VAL A 353 12.10 -12.30 24.68
N GLN A 354 12.35 -12.55 23.40
CA GLN A 354 13.26 -11.75 22.58
C GLN A 354 12.44 -10.72 21.79
N ILE A 355 12.74 -9.44 21.98
CA ILE A 355 11.91 -8.33 21.51
C ILE A 355 12.67 -7.57 20.43
N ILE A 356 12.04 -7.35 19.27
CA ILE A 356 12.47 -6.38 18.26
C ILE A 356 11.53 -5.18 18.36
N LEU A 357 12.10 -4.04 18.76
CA LEU A 357 11.36 -2.79 18.85
C LEU A 357 11.43 -2.03 17.53
N CYS A 358 10.25 -1.75 17.00
CA CYS A 358 10.01 -0.99 15.78
C CYS A 358 9.74 0.48 16.14
N ALA A 359 9.44 1.31 15.15
CA ALA A 359 9.39 2.78 15.20
C ALA A 359 10.75 3.50 15.20
N SER A 360 10.77 4.67 14.55
CA SER A 360 11.90 5.60 14.58
C SER A 360 11.93 6.36 15.90
N GLY A 361 13.07 6.39 16.58
CA GLY A 361 13.25 7.17 17.80
C GLY A 361 14.55 6.83 18.51
N ASN A 362 14.96 7.68 19.45
CA ASN A 362 16.19 7.46 20.25
C ASN A 362 15.89 7.01 21.68
N VAL A 363 14.61 6.85 22.02
CA VAL A 363 14.15 6.54 23.37
C VAL A 363 13.45 5.19 23.34
N LEU A 364 14.05 4.22 23.98
CA LEU A 364 13.45 2.91 24.21
C LEU A 364 12.26 3.04 25.19
N ASN A 365 11.18 2.32 24.95
CA ASN A 365 10.07 2.22 25.89
C ASN A 365 10.40 1.23 27.01
N GLU A 366 10.53 1.75 28.24
CA GLU A 366 10.99 0.98 29.41
C GLU A 366 10.15 -0.26 29.72
N SER A 367 8.90 -0.31 29.26
CA SER A 367 8.01 -1.46 29.48
C SER A 367 8.54 -2.72 28.82
N TYR A 368 9.10 -2.58 27.62
CA TYR A 368 9.72 -3.70 26.91
C TYR A 368 11.05 -4.11 27.52
N LEU A 369 11.82 -3.15 28.06
CA LEU A 369 13.02 -3.47 28.83
C LEU A 369 12.67 -4.27 30.10
N ASN A 370 11.59 -3.87 30.77
CA ASN A 370 11.04 -4.58 31.94
C ASN A 370 10.47 -5.95 31.58
N LEU A 371 9.82 -6.10 30.43
CA LEU A 371 9.32 -7.38 29.94
C LEU A 371 10.48 -8.35 29.67
N ALA A 372 11.53 -7.88 28.98
CA ALA A 372 12.73 -8.67 28.76
C ALA A 372 13.44 -9.02 30.08
N TYR A 373 13.55 -8.08 31.03
CA TYR A 373 14.11 -8.35 32.37
C TYR A 373 13.34 -9.45 33.10
N LYS A 374 12.00 -9.35 33.17
CA LYS A 374 11.13 -10.33 33.85
C LYS A 374 11.22 -11.72 33.25
N THR A 375 11.44 -11.83 31.95
CA THR A 375 11.40 -13.11 31.22
C THR A 375 12.77 -13.73 30.98
N ASN A 376 13.86 -13.13 31.49
CA ASN A 376 15.23 -13.49 31.09
C ASN A 376 15.46 -13.40 29.57
N GLY A 377 14.81 -12.41 28.97
CA GLY A 377 14.78 -12.14 27.55
C GLY A 377 15.84 -11.14 27.08
N SER A 378 15.59 -10.55 25.91
CA SER A 378 16.45 -9.51 25.34
C SER A 378 15.65 -8.51 24.51
N VAL A 379 16.19 -7.30 24.33
CA VAL A 379 15.61 -6.26 23.47
C VAL A 379 16.60 -5.87 22.39
N LEU A 380 16.17 -5.87 21.13
CA LEU A 380 16.87 -5.22 20.04
C LEU A 380 16.19 -3.89 19.77
N PHE A 381 16.97 -2.81 19.86
CA PHE A 381 16.51 -1.46 19.59
C PHE A 381 17.62 -0.70 18.84
N ASN A 382 17.26 -0.03 17.74
CA ASN A 382 18.19 0.68 16.86
C ASN A 382 19.45 -0.14 16.50
N GLY A 383 19.25 -1.42 16.16
CA GLY A 383 20.34 -2.33 15.79
C GLY A 383 21.21 -2.84 16.94
N LYS A 384 21.04 -2.36 18.19
CA LYS A 384 21.76 -2.82 19.38
C LYS A 384 20.92 -3.83 20.16
N LYS A 385 21.52 -4.99 20.46
CA LYS A 385 20.93 -6.00 21.35
C LYS A 385 21.30 -5.68 22.80
N ILE A 386 20.30 -5.74 23.67
CA ILE A 386 20.40 -5.57 25.12
C ILE A 386 19.95 -6.89 25.73
N SER A 387 20.83 -7.57 26.46
CA SER A 387 20.62 -8.90 27.03
C SER A 387 21.25 -8.99 28.41
N ASN A 388 21.17 -10.17 29.06
CA ASN A 388 21.67 -10.41 30.42
C ASN A 388 21.09 -9.42 31.44
N LEU A 389 19.84 -9.00 31.24
CA LEU A 389 19.18 -7.99 32.07
C LEU A 389 19.01 -8.45 33.52
N GLN A 390 18.87 -9.76 33.76
CA GLN A 390 18.75 -10.32 35.11
C GLN A 390 20.05 -10.27 35.94
N ALA A 391 21.19 -9.99 35.30
CA ALA A 391 22.46 -9.80 36.01
C ALA A 391 22.57 -8.43 36.69
N PHE A 392 21.63 -7.51 36.41
CA PHE A 392 21.62 -6.19 37.04
C PHE A 392 21.02 -6.27 38.44
N GLU A 393 21.76 -5.73 39.41
CA GLU A 393 21.30 -5.52 40.78
C GLU A 393 20.59 -4.16 40.94
N GLU A 394 19.86 -4.00 42.04
CA GLU A 394 19.18 -2.74 42.38
C GLU A 394 20.17 -1.55 42.35
N GLY A 395 19.79 -0.46 41.68
CA GLY A 395 20.66 0.69 41.42
C GLY A 395 21.58 0.53 40.20
N GLY A 396 21.68 -0.66 39.62
CA GLY A 396 22.43 -0.92 38.39
C GLY A 396 21.88 -0.15 37.20
N THR A 397 22.77 0.29 36.29
CA THR A 397 22.39 1.16 35.17
C THR A 397 22.75 0.57 33.80
N VAL A 398 21.86 0.72 32.83
CA VAL A 398 22.09 0.35 31.43
C VAL A 398 21.89 1.56 30.51
N GLN A 399 22.87 1.81 29.64
CA GLN A 399 22.81 2.90 28.66
C GLN A 399 22.29 2.39 27.30
N VAL A 400 21.20 2.99 26.85
CA VAL A 400 20.56 2.69 25.56
C VAL A 400 20.44 3.98 24.76
N GLY A 401 21.28 4.12 23.74
CA GLY A 401 21.42 5.39 23.01
C GLY A 401 21.87 6.50 23.95
N LEU A 402 21.11 7.60 23.97
CA LEU A 402 21.38 8.77 24.83
C LEU A 402 20.73 8.68 26.21
N ILE A 403 19.94 7.62 26.47
CA ILE A 403 19.16 7.49 27.71
C ILE A 403 19.78 6.41 28.60
N THR A 404 19.94 6.75 29.88
CA THR A 404 20.33 5.80 30.92
C THR A 404 19.10 5.32 31.67
N TYR A 405 18.97 4.00 31.81
CA TYR A 405 17.96 3.36 32.63
C TYR A 405 18.61 2.85 33.90
N VAL A 406 17.92 2.97 35.02
CA VAL A 406 18.34 2.45 36.33
C VAL A 406 17.33 1.41 36.79
N LEU A 407 17.82 0.28 37.30
CA LEU A 407 16.97 -0.71 37.97
C LEU A 407 16.59 -0.15 39.34
N ALA A 408 15.31 0.16 39.53
CA ALA A 408 14.75 0.69 40.76
C ALA A 408 13.46 -0.06 41.12
N ASN A 409 13.36 -0.58 42.34
CA ASN A 409 12.25 -1.39 42.84
C ASN A 409 11.91 -2.55 41.89
N GLY A 410 12.94 -3.24 41.38
CA GLY A 410 12.78 -4.38 40.47
C GLY A 410 12.23 -4.02 39.08
N LYS A 411 12.30 -2.75 38.67
CA LYS A 411 11.96 -2.28 37.31
C LYS A 411 12.99 -1.28 36.80
N PHE A 412 13.37 -1.40 35.53
CA PHE A 412 14.10 -0.35 34.85
C PHE A 412 13.21 0.87 34.65
N ILE A 413 13.69 2.02 35.11
CA ILE A 413 13.08 3.34 34.88
C ILE A 413 14.11 4.26 34.23
N LYS A 414 13.64 5.26 33.48
CA LYS A 414 14.52 6.30 32.94
C LYS A 414 15.16 7.08 34.09
N LYS A 415 16.49 7.11 34.13
CA LYS A 415 17.23 7.95 35.07
C LYS A 415 17.05 9.40 34.62
N ARG A 416 16.27 10.19 35.36
CA ARG A 416 16.15 11.63 35.09
C ARG A 416 17.51 12.27 35.36
N SER A 417 18.07 12.88 34.33
CA SER A 417 19.34 13.62 34.37
C SER A 417 19.23 14.88 35.20
#